data_AF-A0A401Y7R2-F1
#
_entry.id   AF-A0A401Y7R2-F1
#
_cell.length_a   1.000
_cell.length_b   1.000
_cell.length_c   1.000
_cell.angle_alpha   90.00
_cell.angle_beta   90.00
_cell.angle_gamma   90.00
#
_symmetry.space_group_name_H-M   'P 1'
#
loop_
_entity.id
_entity.type
_entity.pdbx_description
1 polymer ?
#
loop_
_entity_poly.entity_id
_entity_poly.type
_entity_poly.pdbx_seq_one_letter_code
_entity_poly.pdbx_strand_id
1 'polypeptide(L)'
;MLPQQRPSRTALRSRLDHAAVTLLRLVADRRSWNLEAAARDLRAHVDDDAALHLLRARISLAMLERPTPTDQRALATLDRAFRPTWSALQLAAAGPRGVN
;
A
#
# COMPACT_ATOMS: atom_id res chain seq x y z
N MET A 1 24.79 -18.90 8.67
CA MET A 1 24.55 -17.59 8.00
C MET A 1 24.24 -17.86 6.54
N LEU A 2 23.00 -17.68 6.11
CA LEU A 2 22.63 -17.83 4.69
C LEU A 2 22.98 -16.53 3.93
N PRO A 3 23.61 -16.60 2.75
CA PRO A 3 23.88 -15.41 1.95
C PRO A 3 22.57 -14.77 1.52
N GLN A 4 22.38 -13.50 1.89
CA GLN A 4 21.29 -12.65 1.41
C GLN A 4 21.46 -12.46 -0.10
N GLN A 5 20.80 -13.30 -0.91
CA GLN A 5 20.80 -13.17 -2.36
C GLN A 5 20.10 -11.86 -2.73
N ARG A 6 20.87 -10.90 -3.27
CA ARG A 6 20.30 -9.69 -3.83
C ARG A 6 19.35 -10.07 -4.96
N PRO A 7 18.09 -9.61 -4.94
CA PRO A 7 17.16 -9.90 -6.02
C PRO A 7 17.73 -9.39 -7.34
N SER A 8 17.61 -10.20 -8.40
CA SER A 8 18.02 -9.80 -9.74
C SER A 8 17.22 -8.57 -10.17
N ARG A 9 17.81 -7.70 -11.01
CA ARG A 9 17.12 -6.51 -11.53
C ARG A 9 15.79 -6.86 -12.22
N THR A 10 15.73 -8.01 -12.86
CA THR A 10 14.52 -8.55 -13.50
C THR A 10 13.42 -8.87 -12.48
N ALA A 11 13.78 -9.50 -11.36
CA ALA A 11 12.83 -9.81 -10.30
C ALA A 11 12.27 -8.55 -9.65
N LEU A 12 13.12 -7.55 -9.38
CA LEU A 12 12.69 -6.26 -8.83
C LEU A 12 11.71 -5.55 -9.78
N ARG A 13 12.01 -5.52 -11.08
CA ARG A 13 11.14 -4.90 -12.09
C ARG A 13 9.78 -5.59 -12.15
N SER A 14 9.76 -6.93 -12.16
CA SER A 14 8.51 -7.69 -12.19
C SER A 14 7.62 -7.42 -10.98
N ARG A 15 8.21 -7.28 -9.77
CA ARG A 15 7.45 -6.97 -8.55
C ARG A 15 6.91 -5.55 -8.56
N LEU A 16 7.69 -4.59 -9.04
CA LEU A 16 7.26 -3.21 -9.19
C LEU A 16 6.12 -3.09 -10.20
N ASP A 17 6.21 -3.77 -11.34
CA ASP A 17 5.18 -3.76 -12.37
C ASP A 17 3.89 -4.42 -11.85
N HIS A 18 4.00 -5.55 -11.13
CA HIS A 18 2.87 -6.18 -10.46
C HIS A 18 2.18 -5.26 -9.45
N ALA A 19 2.96 -4.59 -8.59
CA ALA A 19 2.44 -3.64 -7.61
C ALA A 19 1.78 -2.43 -8.28
N ALA A 20 2.34 -1.94 -9.39
CA ALA A 20 1.81 -0.81 -10.15
C ALA A 20 0.47 -1.16 -10.80
N VAL A 21 0.38 -2.32 -11.45
CA VAL A 21 -0.86 -2.82 -12.07
C VAL A 21 -1.93 -3.06 -11.01
N THR A 22 -1.57 -3.65 -9.88
CA THR A 22 -2.50 -3.89 -8.77
C THR A 22 -3.06 -2.58 -8.23
N LEU A 23 -2.20 -1.61 -7.94
CA LEU A 23 -2.61 -0.29 -7.47
C LEU A 23 -3.53 0.40 -8.48
N LEU A 24 -3.17 0.38 -9.77
CA LEU A 24 -3.96 1.00 -10.82
C LEU A 24 -5.36 0.40 -10.91
N ARG A 25 -5.48 -0.93 -10.84
CA ARG A 25 -6.78 -1.63 -10.85
C ARG A 25 -7.67 -1.19 -9.69
N LEU A 26 -7.09 -1.02 -8.50
CA LEU A 26 -7.83 -0.60 -7.30
C LEU A 26 -8.33 0.84 -7.38
N VAL A 27 -7.59 1.75 -8.00
CA VAL A 27 -7.91 3.19 -8.02
C VAL A 27 -8.64 3.66 -9.28
N ALA A 28 -8.64 2.84 -10.34
CA ALA A 28 -9.27 3.15 -11.62
C ALA A 28 -10.81 3.18 -11.54
N ASP A 29 -11.43 2.39 -10.66
CA ASP A 29 -12.88 2.43 -10.48
C ASP A 29 -13.30 3.69 -9.70
N ARG A 30 -13.75 4.71 -10.42
CA ARG A 30 -14.14 5.99 -9.81
C ARG A 30 -15.45 5.95 -9.05
N ARG A 31 -16.31 4.96 -9.26
CA ARG A 31 -17.64 4.91 -8.64
C ARG A 31 -17.63 4.14 -7.32
N SER A 32 -16.73 3.16 -7.19
CA SER A 32 -16.68 2.28 -6.02
C SER A 32 -15.43 2.43 -5.16
N TRP A 33 -14.47 3.29 -5.55
CA TRP A 33 -13.22 3.43 -4.81
C TRP A 33 -13.47 3.81 -3.34
N ASN A 34 -13.02 2.92 -2.46
CA ASN A 34 -12.98 3.11 -1.03
C ASN A 34 -11.54 2.98 -0.55
N LEU A 35 -11.05 4.01 0.15
CA LEU A 35 -9.66 4.09 0.59
C LEU A 35 -9.23 2.91 1.47
N GLU A 36 -10.07 2.52 2.43
CA GLU A 36 -9.76 1.43 3.38
C GLU A 36 -9.75 0.06 2.70
N ALA A 37 -10.74 -0.20 1.84
CA ALA A 37 -10.80 -1.43 1.07
C ALA A 37 -9.62 -1.53 0.11
N ALA A 38 -9.34 -0.48 -0.65
CA ALA A 38 -8.20 -0.45 -1.58
C ALA A 38 -6.86 -0.64 -0.86
N ALA A 39 -6.65 -0.03 0.30
CA ALA A 39 -5.41 -0.19 1.06
C ALA A 39 -5.24 -1.63 1.58
N ARG A 40 -6.34 -2.23 2.09
CA ARG A 40 -6.35 -3.63 2.53
C ARG A 40 -6.09 -4.59 1.38
N ASP A 41 -6.78 -4.39 0.27
CA ASP A 41 -6.67 -5.23 -0.92
C ASP A 41 -5.27 -5.11 -1.53
N LEU A 42 -4.68 -3.91 -1.54
CA LEU A 42 -3.30 -3.72 -1.96
C LEU A 42 -2.32 -4.55 -1.11
N ARG A 43 -2.46 -4.53 0.22
CA ARG A 43 -1.63 -5.34 1.13
C ARG A 43 -1.85 -6.83 0.98
N ALA A 44 -3.07 -7.26 0.65
CA ALA A 44 -3.37 -8.67 0.40
C ALA A 44 -2.69 -9.21 -0.87
N HIS A 45 -2.42 -8.35 -1.87
CA HIS A 45 -1.87 -8.76 -3.17
C HIS A 45 -0.40 -8.37 -3.37
N VAL A 46 0.15 -7.48 -2.54
CA VAL A 46 1.52 -6.98 -2.62
C VAL A 46 2.15 -6.96 -1.23
N ASP A 47 2.95 -7.98 -0.95
CA ASP A 47 3.71 -8.12 0.31
C ASP A 47 5.13 -7.48 0.23
N ASP A 48 5.51 -6.93 -0.93
CA ASP A 48 6.82 -6.31 -1.12
C ASP A 48 6.79 -4.81 -0.75
N ASP A 49 7.14 -4.51 0.51
CA ASP A 49 7.22 -3.14 1.04
C ASP A 49 8.16 -2.24 0.24
N ALA A 50 9.27 -2.79 -0.27
CA ALA A 50 10.23 -2.02 -1.06
C ALA A 50 9.62 -1.59 -2.40
N ALA A 51 8.86 -2.48 -3.05
CA ALA A 51 8.13 -2.16 -4.27
C ALA A 51 7.07 -1.06 -4.02
N LEU A 52 6.32 -1.15 -2.92
CA LEU A 52 5.33 -0.14 -2.55
C LEU A 52 5.97 1.22 -2.24
N HIS A 53 7.10 1.24 -1.53
CA HIS A 53 7.82 2.49 -1.24
C HIS A 53 8.35 3.16 -2.51
N LEU A 54 8.88 2.36 -3.46
CA LEU A 54 9.33 2.87 -4.74
C LEU A 54 8.15 3.42 -5.58
N LEU A 55 7.00 2.74 -5.58
CA LEU A 55 5.78 3.22 -6.20
C LEU A 55 5.32 4.55 -5.61
N ARG A 56 5.33 4.66 -4.27
CA ARG A 56 5.01 5.91 -3.57
C ARG A 56 5.90 7.06 -4.04
N ALA A 57 7.21 6.85 -4.05
CA ALA A 57 8.17 7.86 -4.52
C ALA A 57 7.91 8.27 -5.98
N ARG A 58 7.63 7.30 -6.87
CA ARG A 58 7.33 7.56 -8.29
C ARG A 58 6.06 8.38 -8.47
N ILE A 59 5.00 8.04 -7.73
CA ILE A 59 3.72 8.77 -7.79
C ILE A 59 3.88 10.18 -7.20
N SER A 60 4.57 10.32 -6.07
CA SER A 60 4.87 11.63 -5.49
C SER A 60 5.63 12.53 -6.48
N LEU A 61 6.60 11.98 -7.22
CA LEU A 61 7.30 12.72 -8.27
C LEU A 61 6.37 13.12 -9.41
N ALA A 62 5.56 12.19 -9.93
CA ALA A 62 4.60 12.49 -11.01
C ALA A 62 3.58 13.57 -10.60
N MET A 63 3.17 13.59 -9.33
CA MET A 63 2.28 14.62 -8.79
C MET A 63 2.90 16.02 -8.76
N LEU A 64 4.23 16.14 -8.67
CA LEU A 64 4.91 17.43 -8.77
C LEU A 64 4.90 17.97 -10.20
N GLU A 65 4.93 17.08 -11.20
CA GLU A 65 4.88 17.47 -12.61
C GLU A 65 3.47 17.84 -13.05
N ARG A 66 2.50 16.93 -12.80
CA ARG A 66 1.10 17.15 -13.16
C ARG A 66 0.18 16.30 -12.29
N PRO A 67 -0.49 16.88 -11.28
CA PRO A 67 -1.38 16.12 -10.42
C PRO A 67 -2.62 15.64 -11.17
N THR A 68 -2.92 14.34 -11.08
CA THR A 68 -4.19 13.77 -11.56
C THR A 68 -5.02 13.20 -10.41
N PRO A 69 -6.36 13.07 -10.56
CA PRO A 69 -7.20 12.41 -9.56
C PRO A 69 -6.79 10.95 -9.31
N THR A 70 -6.26 10.27 -10.33
CA THR A 70 -5.77 8.90 -10.20
C THR A 70 -4.52 8.85 -9.31
N ASP A 71 -3.58 9.77 -9.50
CA ASP A 71 -2.36 9.84 -8.69
C ASP A 71 -2.68 10.17 -7.23
N GLN A 72 -3.63 11.08 -6.99
CA GLN A 72 -4.08 11.41 -5.64
C GLN A 72 -4.65 10.19 -4.90
N ARG A 73 -5.49 9.39 -5.57
CA ARG A 73 -6.04 8.15 -4.98
C ARG A 73 -4.98 7.09 -4.79
N ALA A 74 -4.05 6.95 -5.75
CA ALA A 74 -2.95 6.01 -5.67
C ALA A 74 -2.04 6.33 -4.48
N LEU A 75 -1.67 7.61 -4.31
CA LEU A 75 -0.88 8.06 -3.18
C LEU A 75 -1.62 7.87 -1.86
N ALA A 76 -2.90 8.24 -1.78
CA ALA A 76 -3.71 8.05 -0.57
C ALA A 76 -3.81 6.56 -0.18
N THR A 77 -4.02 5.68 -1.17
CA THR A 77 -4.10 4.23 -0.95
C THR A 77 -2.78 3.69 -0.42
N LEU A 78 -1.64 4.12 -0.98
CA LEU A 78 -0.31 3.75 -0.51
C LEU A 78 -0.06 4.27 0.92
N ASP A 79 -0.30 5.56 1.18
CA ASP A 79 -0.14 6.15 2.51
C ASP A 79 -0.99 5.43 3.56
N ARG A 80 -2.21 5.01 3.17
CA ARG A 80 -3.08 4.24 4.06
C ARG A 80 -2.57 2.82 4.29
N ALA A 81 -2.05 2.16 3.27
CA ALA A 81 -1.47 0.82 3.36
C ALA A 81 -0.20 0.78 4.25
N PHE A 82 0.57 1.87 4.31
CA PHE A 82 1.73 2.00 5.21
C PHE A 82 1.36 2.31 6.66
N ARG A 83 0.14 2.81 6.93
CA ARG A 83 -0.27 3.05 8.31
C ARG A 83 -0.56 1.71 8.98
N PRO A 84 0.03 1.43 10.16
CA PRO A 84 -0.34 0.24 10.92
C PRO A 84 -1.86 0.24 11.11
N THR A 85 -2.50 -0.85 10.69
CA THR A 85 -3.91 -1.07 10.98
C THR A 85 -3.98 -1.37 12.47
N TRP A 86 -4.37 -0.37 13.27
CA TRP A 86 -4.59 -0.54 14.71
C TRP A 86 -5.86 -1.37 14.99
N SER A 87 -5.97 -2.55 14.39
CA SER A 87 -7.19 -3.37 14.44
C SER A 87 -6.86 -4.81 14.82
N ALA A 88 -6.84 -5.04 16.13
CA ALA A 88 -7.11 -6.30 16.86
C ALA A 88 -6.46 -6.20 18.25
N LEU A 89 -5.19 -5.81 18.31
CA LEU A 89 -4.42 -5.71 19.56
C LEU A 89 -4.87 -4.56 20.47
N GLN A 90 -5.35 -3.44 19.90
CA GLN A 90 -5.86 -2.32 20.69
C GLN A 90 -7.26 -2.58 21.28
N LEU A 91 -8.08 -3.39 20.61
CA LEU A 91 -9.38 -3.87 21.13
C LEU A 91 -9.20 -4.85 22.28
N ALA A 92 -8.13 -5.64 22.27
CA ALA A 92 -7.76 -6.52 23.38
C ALA A 92 -7.10 -5.77 24.57
N ALA A 93 -6.37 -4.68 24.30
CA ALA A 93 -5.70 -3.87 25.33
C ALA A 93 -6.66 -2.94 26.12
N ALA A 94 -7.85 -2.65 25.58
CA ALA A 94 -8.91 -1.93 26.27
C ALA A 94 -9.77 -2.89 27.11
N GLY A 95 -9.13 -3.68 27.97
CA GLY A 95 -9.76 -4.69 28.83
C GLY A 95 -11.00 -4.16 29.56
N PRO A 96 -11.94 -5.04 29.96
CA PRO A 96 -13.19 -4.61 30.57
C PRO A 96 -12.86 -3.74 31.77
N ARG A 97 -13.25 -2.46 31.73
CA ARG A 97 -13.23 -1.61 32.91
C ARG A 97 -14.13 -2.31 33.91
N GLY A 98 -13.49 -2.94 34.91
CA GLY A 98 -14.15 -3.61 36.00
C GLY A 98 -15.17 -2.67 36.60
N VAL A 99 -16.42 -3.11 36.58
CA VAL A 99 -17.49 -2.52 37.36
C VAL A 99 -17.21 -2.94 38.79
N ASN A 100 -16.80 -2.00 39.63
CA ASN A 100 -17.01 -2.00 41.07
C ASN A 100 -16.93 -0.57 41.58
#